data_AF-A0A956T002-F1
#
_entry.id   AF-A0A956T002-F1
#
_cell.length_a   1.000
_cell.length_b   1.000
_cell.length_c   1.000
_cell.angle_alpha   90.00
_cell.angle_beta   90.00
_cell.angle_gamma   90.00
#
_symmetry.space_group_name_H-M   'P 1'
#
loop_
_entity.id
_entity.type
_entity.pdbx_description
1 polymer ?
#
loop_
_entity_poly.entity_id
_entity_poly.type
_entity_poly.pdbx_seq_one_letter_code
_entity_poly.pdbx_strand_id
1 'polypeptide(L)'
;MMTDPGFACLSAALRGTRNGEVTAETVALYQDALIPRLEQSRRQLGKIVVPATVVAGVNPMFKNAELLFDKLQNVVELVEDYLHDGCGEARDQAISLLDVLQEQFGKVF
;
A
#
# COMPACT_ATOMS: atom_id res chain seq x y z
N MET A 1 -10.78 15.44 -12.99
CA MET A 1 -9.72 15.33 -11.96
C MET A 1 -9.58 13.85 -11.65
N MET A 2 -8.53 13.19 -12.15
CA MET A 2 -8.21 11.85 -11.67
C MET A 2 -7.74 12.02 -10.23
N THR A 3 -8.49 11.46 -9.29
CA THR A 3 -8.09 11.29 -7.90
C THR A 3 -6.73 10.63 -7.88
N ASP A 4 -5.84 11.17 -7.05
CA ASP A 4 -4.48 10.72 -6.99
C ASP A 4 -4.46 9.24 -6.54
N PRO A 5 -3.94 8.28 -7.34
CA PRO A 5 -4.07 6.85 -7.04
C PRO A 5 -3.38 6.50 -5.72
N GLY A 6 -4.20 6.15 -4.73
CA GLY A 6 -3.81 5.74 -3.38
C GLY A 6 -4.20 4.29 -3.08
N PHE A 7 -3.70 3.74 -1.98
CA PHE A 7 -4.04 2.38 -1.54
C PHE A 7 -5.53 2.22 -1.16
N ALA A 8 -6.23 3.29 -0.79
CA ALA A 8 -7.69 3.28 -0.66
C ALA A 8 -8.39 3.03 -2.02
N CYS A 9 -7.91 3.66 -3.09
CA CYS A 9 -8.43 3.44 -4.44
C CYS A 9 -8.14 2.01 -4.92
N LEU A 10 -6.95 1.48 -4.61
CA LEU A 10 -6.60 0.08 -4.89
C LEU A 10 -7.52 -0.89 -4.13
N SER A 11 -7.78 -0.65 -2.85
CA SER A 11 -8.72 -1.47 -2.05
C SER A 11 -10.12 -1.49 -2.67
N ALA A 12 -10.64 -0.33 -3.06
CA ALA A 12 -11.92 -0.23 -3.74
C ALA A 12 -11.93 -0.95 -5.09
N ALA A 13 -10.84 -0.84 -5.87
CA ALA A 13 -10.70 -1.50 -7.16
C ALA A 13 -10.68 -3.04 -7.00
N LEU A 14 -9.91 -3.57 -6.06
CA LEU A 14 -9.85 -5.02 -5.75
C LEU A 14 -11.22 -5.56 -5.32
N ARG A 15 -11.97 -4.79 -4.53
CA ARG A 15 -13.36 -5.15 -4.17
C ARG A 15 -14.29 -5.11 -5.38
N GLY A 16 -14.12 -4.12 -6.26
CA GLY A 16 -14.86 -4.00 -7.52
C GLY A 16 -14.60 -5.16 -8.48
N THR A 17 -13.35 -5.66 -8.56
CA THR A 17 -13.05 -6.83 -9.43
C THR A 17 -13.74 -8.10 -8.95
N ARG A 18 -13.92 -8.25 -7.63
CA ARG A 18 -14.70 -9.36 -7.05
C ARG A 18 -16.15 -9.37 -7.50
N ASN A 19 -16.74 -8.19 -7.73
CA ASN A 19 -18.13 -8.03 -8.16
C ASN A 19 -18.29 -7.94 -9.69
N GLY A 20 -17.18 -7.98 -10.45
CA GLY A 20 -17.18 -7.78 -11.91
C GLY A 20 -17.43 -6.32 -12.33
N GLU A 21 -17.33 -5.37 -11.40
CA GLU A 21 -17.56 -3.94 -11.62
C GLU A 21 -16.31 -3.22 -12.14
N VAL A 22 -15.13 -3.77 -11.84
CA VAL A 22 -13.82 -3.23 -12.18
C VAL A 22 -13.00 -4.31 -12.89
N THR A 23 -12.20 -3.91 -13.87
CA THR A 23 -11.33 -4.82 -14.62
C THR A 23 -9.96 -5.01 -13.94
N ALA A 24 -9.31 -6.13 -14.22
CA ALA A 24 -7.92 -6.36 -13.79
C ALA A 24 -6.96 -5.27 -14.32
N GLU A 25 -7.20 -4.76 -15.53
CA GLU A 25 -6.44 -3.63 -16.10
C GLU A 25 -6.50 -2.37 -15.21
N THR A 26 -7.66 -2.10 -14.61
CA THR A 26 -7.80 -0.96 -13.69
C THR A 26 -6.98 -1.17 -12.42
N VAL A 27 -6.92 -2.39 -11.91
CA VAL A 27 -6.08 -2.75 -10.76
C VAL A 27 -4.59 -2.61 -11.09
N ALA A 28 -4.17 -3.05 -12.29
CA ALA A 28 -2.80 -2.88 -12.77
C ALA A 28 -2.40 -1.40 -12.84
N LEU A 29 -3.27 -0.52 -13.36
CA LEU A 29 -3.00 0.92 -13.39
C LEU A 29 -2.78 1.52 -11.99
N TYR A 30 -3.54 1.08 -10.99
CA TYR A 30 -3.32 1.50 -9.61
C TYR A 30 -2.01 0.97 -9.05
N GLN A 31 -1.68 -0.31 -9.30
CA GLN A 31 -0.42 -0.92 -8.86
C GLN A 31 0.80 -0.19 -9.45
N ASP A 32 0.82 0.04 -10.76
CA ASP A 32 1.89 0.73 -11.48
C ASP A 32 2.13 2.15 -10.96
N ALA A 33 1.07 2.85 -10.54
CA ALA A 33 1.19 4.17 -9.95
C ALA A 33 1.70 4.15 -8.50
N LEU A 34 1.42 3.08 -7.74
CA LEU A 34 1.74 2.96 -6.33
C LEU A 34 3.17 2.47 -6.06
N ILE A 35 3.71 1.59 -6.89
CA ILE A 35 5.10 1.10 -6.80
C ILE A 35 6.12 2.25 -6.68
N PRO A 36 6.21 3.20 -7.64
CA PRO A 36 7.20 4.26 -7.57
C PRO A 36 6.97 5.21 -6.38
N ARG A 37 5.73 5.36 -5.92
CA ARG A 37 5.40 6.19 -4.75
C ARG A 37 5.88 5.58 -3.45
N LEU A 38 5.74 4.27 -3.32
CA LEU A 38 6.21 3.54 -2.16
C LEU A 38 7.74 3.62 -2.07
N GLU A 39 8.43 3.40 -3.20
CA GLU A 39 9.87 3.57 -3.28
C GLU A 39 10.31 5.00 -2.93
N GLN A 40 9.64 6.00 -3.50
CA GLN A 40 9.92 7.41 -3.19
C GLN A 40 9.75 7.71 -1.71
N SER A 41 8.67 7.20 -1.09
CA SER A 41 8.37 7.42 0.33
C SER A 41 9.43 6.79 1.23
N ARG A 42 9.86 5.56 0.92
CA ARG A 42 10.98 4.89 1.61
C ARG A 42 12.28 5.71 1.49
N ARG A 43 12.61 6.18 0.29
CA ARG A 43 13.80 7.02 0.06
C ARG A 43 13.73 8.35 0.81
N GLN A 44 12.55 8.96 0.89
CA GLN A 44 12.34 10.19 1.65
C GLN A 44 12.52 9.95 3.15
N LEU A 45 11.96 8.86 3.69
CA LEU A 45 12.13 8.47 5.08
C LEU A 45 13.61 8.28 5.44
N GLY A 46 14.35 7.54 4.61
CA GLY A 46 15.79 7.29 4.81
C GLY A 46 16.69 8.53 4.67
N LYS A 47 16.19 9.65 4.12
CA LYS A 47 16.92 10.92 4.04
C LYS A 47 16.73 11.81 5.27
N ILE A 48 15.79 11.48 6.16
CA ILE A 48 15.53 12.30 7.33
C ILE A 48 16.67 12.13 8.33
N VAL A 49 17.43 13.19 8.52
CA VAL A 49 18.49 13.24 9.54
C VAL A 49 17.85 13.62 10.87
N VAL A 50 17.83 12.66 11.79
CA VAL A 50 17.28 12.87 13.14
C VAL A 50 18.40 13.31 14.10
N PRO A 51 18.29 14.49 14.74
CA PRO A 51 19.26 14.92 15.75
C PRO A 51 19.29 13.95 16.94
N ALA A 52 20.50 13.61 17.42
CA ALA A 52 20.71 12.66 18.53
C ALA A 52 19.89 12.99 19.79
N THR A 53 19.59 14.27 20.02
CA THR A 53 18.79 14.78 21.15
C THR A 53 17.34 14.33 21.14
N VAL A 54 16.78 13.94 19.98
CA VAL A 54 15.37 13.54 19.82
C VAL A 54 15.20 12.13 19.25
N VAL A 55 16.30 11.45 18.86
CA VAL A 55 16.29 10.10 18.28
C VAL A 55 15.41 9.14 19.10
N ALA A 56 15.59 9.08 20.42
CA ALA A 56 14.82 8.15 21.26
C ALA A 56 13.30 8.40 21.18
N GLY A 57 12.88 9.67 21.04
CA GLY A 57 11.47 10.04 20.96
C GLY A 57 10.83 9.75 19.60
N VAL A 58 11.57 9.89 18.50
CA VAL A 58 11.02 9.74 17.15
C VAL A 58 11.29 8.37 16.52
N ASN A 59 12.29 7.63 16.98
CA ASN A 59 12.64 6.30 16.46
C ASN A 59 11.45 5.33 16.37
N PRO A 60 10.51 5.27 17.35
CA PRO A 60 9.31 4.45 17.22
C PRO A 60 8.43 4.85 16.02
N MET A 61 8.33 6.14 15.71
CA MET A 61 7.55 6.64 14.56
C MET A 61 8.19 6.24 13.23
N PHE A 62 9.51 6.34 13.11
CA PHE A 62 10.25 5.89 11.93
C PHE A 62 10.07 4.38 11.70
N LYS A 63 10.23 3.57 12.76
CA LYS A 63 10.00 2.13 12.69
C LYS A 63 8.57 1.77 12.28
N ASN A 64 7.58 2.52 12.78
CA ASN A 64 6.19 2.33 12.38
C ASN A 64 5.96 2.67 10.89
N ALA A 65 6.63 3.71 10.38
CA ALA A 65 6.57 4.08 8.96
C ALA A 65 7.26 3.03 8.07
N GLU A 66 8.41 2.51 8.47
CA GLU A 66 9.10 1.40 7.79
C GLU A 66 8.21 0.17 7.73
N LEU A 67 7.61 -0.23 8.87
CA LEU A 67 6.68 -1.34 8.95
C LEU A 67 5.45 -1.14 8.06
N LEU A 68 4.89 0.07 8.01
CA LEU A 68 3.79 0.40 7.10
C LEU A 68 4.23 0.21 5.65
N PHE A 69 5.39 0.71 5.27
CA PHE A 69 5.89 0.58 3.89
C PHE A 69 6.18 -0.88 3.51
N ASP A 70 6.65 -1.72 4.44
CA ASP A 70 6.83 -3.15 4.20
C ASP A 70 5.51 -3.86 4.00
N LYS A 71 4.50 -3.56 4.81
CA LYS A 71 3.17 -4.15 4.61
C LYS A 71 2.51 -3.69 3.31
N LEU A 72 2.68 -2.42 2.93
CA LEU A 72 2.18 -1.91 1.65
C LEU A 72 2.90 -2.55 0.45
N GLN A 73 4.18 -2.88 0.59
CA GLN A 73 4.92 -3.64 -0.41
C GLN A 73 4.32 -5.05 -0.58
N ASN A 74 4.03 -5.73 0.52
CA ASN A 74 3.37 -7.05 0.47
C ASN A 74 1.99 -6.98 -0.21
N VAL A 75 1.24 -5.88 -0.05
CA VAL A 75 -0.02 -5.69 -0.79
C VAL A 75 0.23 -5.64 -2.30
N VAL A 76 1.25 -4.89 -2.73
CA VAL A 76 1.61 -4.77 -4.15
C VAL A 76 1.98 -6.14 -4.73
N GLU A 77 2.74 -6.94 -4.00
CA GLU A 77 3.14 -8.31 -4.40
C GLU A 77 1.92 -9.24 -4.53
N LEU A 78 1.00 -9.22 -3.55
CA LEU A 78 -0.24 -9.99 -3.64
C LEU A 78 -1.13 -9.56 -4.82
N VAL A 79 -1.11 -8.28 -5.16
CA VAL A 79 -1.80 -7.78 -6.35
C VAL A 79 -1.12 -8.25 -7.63
N GLU A 80 0.21 -8.30 -7.66
CA GLU A 80 0.97 -8.87 -8.79
C GLU A 80 0.61 -10.34 -9.02
N ASP A 81 0.60 -11.15 -7.95
CA ASP A 81 0.19 -12.56 -7.99
C ASP A 81 -1.25 -12.71 -8.50
N TYR A 82 -2.17 -11.85 -8.04
CA TYR A 82 -3.54 -11.83 -8.54
C TYR A 82 -3.61 -11.49 -10.04
N LEU A 83 -2.85 -10.49 -10.50
CA LEU A 83 -2.86 -10.07 -11.90
C LEU A 83 -2.19 -11.09 -12.82
N HIS A 84 -1.18 -11.81 -12.33
CA HIS A 84 -0.46 -12.82 -13.10
C HIS A 84 -1.25 -14.13 -13.19
N ASP A 85 -1.69 -14.67 -12.06
CA ASP A 85 -2.28 -16.01 -11.97
C ASP A 85 -3.82 -15.99 -12.00
N GLY A 86 -4.45 -14.81 -11.92
CA GLY A 86 -5.89 -14.66 -11.76
C GLY A 86 -6.39 -15.18 -10.40
N CYS A 87 -5.49 -15.39 -9.44
CA CYS A 87 -5.78 -16.05 -8.17
C CYS A 87 -6.65 -15.18 -7.26
N GLY A 88 -7.92 -15.57 -7.09
CA GLY A 88 -8.85 -14.86 -6.21
C GLY A 88 -8.41 -14.83 -4.73
N GLU A 89 -7.63 -15.81 -4.28
CA GLU A 89 -7.09 -15.84 -2.91
C GLU A 89 -6.06 -14.73 -2.67
N ALA A 90 -5.16 -14.47 -3.63
CA ALA A 90 -4.17 -13.39 -3.54
C ALA A 90 -4.86 -12.02 -3.46
N ARG A 91 -5.92 -11.81 -4.25
CA ARG A 91 -6.78 -10.62 -4.17
C ARG A 91 -7.41 -10.48 -2.78
N ASP A 92 -8.00 -11.54 -2.25
CA ASP A 92 -8.70 -11.49 -0.97
C ASP A 92 -7.73 -11.29 0.21
N GLN A 93 -6.52 -11.84 0.12
CA GLN A 93 -5.42 -11.57 1.06
C GLN A 93 -4.97 -10.10 0.98
N ALA A 94 -4.83 -9.53 -0.22
CA ALA A 94 -4.48 -8.12 -0.40
C ALA A 94 -5.52 -7.20 0.24
N ILE A 95 -6.82 -7.49 0.05
CA ILE A 95 -7.92 -6.75 0.69
C ILE A 95 -7.83 -6.86 2.22
N SER A 96 -7.66 -8.07 2.75
CA SER A 96 -7.54 -8.30 4.20
C SER A 96 -6.38 -7.52 4.82
N LEU A 97 -5.21 -7.53 4.15
CA LEU A 97 -4.04 -6.78 4.61
C LEU A 97 -4.29 -5.27 4.58
N LEU A 98 -4.96 -4.75 3.56
CA LEU A 98 -5.35 -3.34 3.47
C LEU A 98 -6.32 -2.94 4.60
N ASP A 99 -7.29 -3.80 4.94
CA ASP A 99 -8.23 -3.55 6.04
C ASP A 99 -7.49 -3.48 7.38
N VAL A 100 -6.58 -4.43 7.65
CA VAL A 100 -5.74 -4.44 8.86
C VAL A 100 -4.86 -3.18 8.94
N LEU A 101 -4.30 -2.74 7.81
CA LEU A 101 -3.49 -1.53 7.75
C LEU A 101 -4.32 -0.27 8.05
N GLN A 102 -5.54 -0.19 7.51
CA GLN A 102 -6.45 0.92 7.77
C GLN A 102 -6.87 0.98 9.24
N GLU A 103 -7.05 -0.16 9.91
CA GLU A 103 -7.32 -0.21 11.35
C GLU A 103 -6.10 0.21 12.19
N GLN A 104 -4.91 -0.25 11.83
CA GLN A 104 -3.68 -0.02 12.61
C GLN A 104 -3.14 1.40 12.49
N PHE A 105 -3.22 1.98 11.29
CA PHE A 105 -2.61 3.28 11.00
C PHE A 105 -3.65 4.40 10.82
N GLY A 106 -4.94 4.08 10.92
CA GLY A 106 -6.06 5.01 10.74
C GLY A 106 -6.36 5.29 9.26
N LYS A 107 -7.32 6.21 9.01
CA LYS A 107 -7.64 6.73 7.67
C LYS A 107 -6.51 7.61 7.10
N VAL A 108 -5.30 7.07 7.01
CA VAL A 108 -4.15 7.73 6.37
C VAL A 108 -4.18 7.49 4.84
N PHE A 109 -5.25 6.87 4.34
CA PHE A 109 -5.49 6.59 2.92
C PHE A 109 -6.65 7.42 2.36
#